data_AF-A3A181-F1
#
_entry.id   AF-A3A181-F1
#
_cell.length_a   1.000
_cell.length_b   1.000
_cell.length_c   1.000
_cell.angle_alpha   90.00
_cell.angle_beta   90.00
_cell.angle_gamma   90.00
#
_symmetry.space_group_name_H-M   'P 1'
#
loop_
_entity.id
_entity.type
_entity.pdbx_description
1 polymer ?
#
loop_
_entity_poly.entity_id
_entity_poly.type
_entity_poly.pdbx_seq_one_letter_code
_entity_poly.pdbx_strand_id
1 'polypeptide(L)'
;MEDQPWFRVQKEYKILKKEGRYNVRAAVEVALTGEVYRIIDGASHKLEYRIISAGGEVLAEIRRKQTDTGVVLRDDVLSLTVGPTADRLLVVGLMVVCGLLDRCI
;
A
#
# COMPACT_ATOMS: atom_id res chain seq x y z
N MET A 1 -9.69 -16.94 -25.29
CA MET A 1 -9.22 -15.70 -24.66
C MET A 1 -8.09 -16.12 -23.76
N GLU A 2 -6.88 -15.59 -23.94
CA GLU A 2 -5.78 -15.88 -23.02
C GLU A 2 -6.15 -15.40 -21.62
N ASP A 3 -5.87 -16.23 -20.60
CA ASP A 3 -6.15 -15.99 -19.18
C ASP A 3 -5.23 -14.90 -18.59
N GLN A 4 -5.25 -13.70 -19.18
CA GLN A 4 -4.48 -12.57 -18.68
C GLN A 4 -5.08 -12.12 -17.34
N PRO A 5 -4.31 -12.10 -16.24
CA PRO A 5 -4.80 -11.62 -14.96
C PRO A 5 -5.11 -10.12 -15.03
N TRP A 6 -6.18 -9.69 -14.35
CA TRP A 6 -6.58 -8.26 -14.33
C TRP A 6 -5.57 -7.35 -13.67
N PHE A 7 -4.80 -7.89 -12.73
CA PHE A 7 -3.68 -7.20 -12.11
C PHE A 7 -2.62 -8.21 -11.69
N ARG A 8 -1.39 -7.75 -11.54
CA ARG A 8 -0.26 -8.54 -11.09
C ARG A 8 0.38 -7.87 -9.88
N VAL A 9 0.64 -8.65 -8.84
CA VAL A 9 1.36 -8.18 -7.65
C VAL A 9 2.74 -8.81 -7.64
N GLN A 10 3.78 -7.98 -7.60
CA GLN A 10 5.16 -8.42 -7.43
C GLN A 10 5.68 -7.90 -6.09
N LYS A 11 5.98 -8.83 -5.17
CA LYS A 11 6.65 -8.52 -3.91
C LYS A 11 8.12 -8.22 -4.19
N GLU A 12 8.61 -7.08 -3.71
CA GLU A 12 10.04 -6.77 -3.77
C GLU A 12 10.74 -7.43 -2.58
N TYR A 13 11.60 -8.42 -2.87
CA TYR A 13 12.51 -8.99 -1.89
C TYR A 13 13.82 -8.21 -1.93
N LYS A 14 14.03 -7.29 -0.99
CA LYS A 14 15.32 -6.60 -0.84
C LYS A 14 16.05 -7.08 0.42
N ILE A 15 17.24 -7.63 0.20
CA ILE A 15 18.18 -8.11 1.22
C ILE A 15 18.85 -6.94 1.96
N LEU A 16 18.86 -5.73 1.38
CA LEU A 16 19.49 -4.54 1.94
C LEU A 16 18.56 -3.33 1.82
N LYS A 17 18.12 -2.79 2.95
CA LYS A 17 17.43 -1.48 3.03
C LYS A 17 18.40 -0.41 2.51
N LYS A 18 18.02 0.32 1.46
CA LYS A 18 18.78 1.52 1.05
C LYS A 18 18.37 2.66 2.00
N GLU A 19 19.32 3.14 2.80
CA GLU A 19 19.13 4.33 3.63
C GLU A 19 18.61 5.50 2.80
N GLY A 20 17.61 6.21 3.34
CA GLY A 20 17.05 7.44 2.75
C GLY A 20 15.98 7.25 1.65
N ARG A 21 15.65 6.03 1.22
CA ARG A 21 14.49 5.78 0.33
C ARG A 21 13.48 4.86 1.00
N TYR A 22 12.19 5.13 0.78
CA TYR A 22 11.12 4.25 1.25
C TYR A 22 11.32 2.83 0.71
N ASN A 23 11.19 1.82 1.58
CA ASN A 23 11.26 0.43 1.15
C ASN A 23 9.97 0.10 0.40
N VAL A 24 10.10 -0.24 -0.87
CA VAL A 24 9.00 -0.80 -1.66
C VAL A 24 8.82 -2.25 -1.22
N ARG A 25 7.61 -2.57 -0.77
CA ARG A 25 7.22 -3.93 -0.41
C ARG A 25 6.67 -4.68 -1.60
N ALA A 26 5.89 -4.01 -2.43
CA ALA A 26 5.31 -4.59 -3.63
C ALA A 26 5.01 -3.54 -4.68
N ALA A 27 5.00 -3.98 -5.93
CA ALA A 27 4.41 -3.28 -7.05
C ALA A 27 3.12 -4.00 -7.46
N VAL A 28 2.08 -3.23 -7.77
CA VAL A 28 0.82 -3.71 -8.33
C VAL A 28 0.65 -3.10 -9.71
N GLU A 29 0.61 -3.94 -10.73
CA GLU A 29 0.38 -3.55 -12.13
C GLU A 29 -1.07 -3.89 -12.50
N VAL A 30 -1.81 -2.92 -13.03
CA VAL A 30 -3.20 -3.12 -13.49
C VAL A 30 -3.18 -3.34 -15.00
N ALA A 31 -3.60 -4.52 -15.46
CA ALA A 31 -3.42 -4.93 -16.85
C ALA A 31 -4.20 -4.06 -17.86
N LEU A 32 -5.39 -3.58 -17.47
CA LEU A 32 -6.25 -2.75 -18.32
C LEU A 32 -5.67 -1.36 -18.59
N THR A 33 -4.99 -0.77 -17.61
CA THR A 33 -4.48 0.62 -17.70
C THR A 33 -2.97 0.68 -17.88
N GLY A 34 -2.25 -0.42 -17.61
CA GLY A 34 -0.78 -0.43 -17.53
C GLY A 34 -0.23 0.35 -16.32
N GLU A 35 -1.10 0.84 -15.43
CA GLU A 35 -0.66 1.62 -14.29
C GLU A 35 0.03 0.76 -13.26
N VAL A 36 1.12 1.29 -12.70
CA VAL A 36 1.89 0.67 -11.64
C VAL A 36 1.76 1.47 -10.36
N TYR A 37 1.29 0.79 -9.32
CA TYR A 37 1.19 1.30 -7.98
C TYR A 37 2.26 0.66 -7.12
N ARG A 38 2.87 1.42 -6.22
CA ARG A 38 3.87 0.93 -5.28
C ARG A 38 3.32 0.97 -3.87
N ILE A 39 3.45 -0.14 -3.16
CA ILE A 39 3.20 -0.23 -1.72
C ILE A 39 4.54 -0.04 -1.05
N ILE A 40 4.67 1.01 -0.25
CA ILE A 40 5.88 1.29 0.53
C ILE A 40 5.61 1.23 2.03
N ASP A 41 6.66 0.95 2.80
CA ASP A 41 6.65 1.12 4.25
C ASP A 41 6.33 2.58 4.63
N GLY A 42 5.48 2.73 5.64
CA GLY A 42 5.24 3.99 6.34
C GLY A 42 6.43 4.39 7.20
N ALA A 43 6.38 5.61 7.76
CA ALA A 43 7.51 6.21 8.45
C ALA A 43 7.75 5.67 9.87
N SER A 44 6.71 5.20 10.57
CA SER A 44 6.78 5.04 12.03
C SER A 44 6.56 3.62 12.51
N HIS A 45 5.71 2.83 11.86
CA HIS A 45 5.34 1.50 12.36
C HIS A 45 5.22 0.43 11.27
N LYS A 46 5.50 -0.83 11.61
CA LYS A 46 5.61 -1.97 10.66
C LYS A 46 4.34 -2.21 9.83
N LEU A 47 3.18 -1.81 10.37
CA LEU A 47 1.85 -1.95 9.76
C LEU A 47 1.37 -0.71 9.01
N GLU A 48 2.18 0.35 8.99
CA GLU A 48 1.84 1.57 8.27
C GLU A 48 2.40 1.47 6.86
N TYR A 49 1.58 1.86 5.89
CA TYR A 49 1.92 1.76 4.48
C TYR A 49 1.47 3.01 3.74
N ARG A 50 2.13 3.30 2.62
CA ARG A 50 1.62 4.24 1.62
C ARG A 50 1.48 3.55 0.28
N ILE A 51 0.41 3.92 -0.42
CA ILE A 51 0.17 3.54 -1.80
C ILE A 51 0.57 4.75 -2.65
N ILE A 52 1.52 4.53 -3.55
CA ILE A 52 2.06 5.58 -4.41
C ILE A 52 1.81 5.25 -5.87
N SER A 53 1.44 6.25 -6.68
CA SER A 53 1.41 6.12 -8.13
C SER A 53 2.81 6.01 -8.71
N ALA A 54 2.92 5.63 -9.98
CA ALA A 54 4.19 5.64 -10.73
C ALA A 54 4.85 7.03 -10.75
N GLY A 55 4.05 8.11 -10.70
CA GLY A 55 4.52 9.50 -10.63
C GLY A 55 5.02 9.94 -9.24
N GLY A 56 4.91 9.08 -8.22
CA GLY A 56 5.33 9.40 -6.85
C GLY A 56 4.27 10.11 -6.01
N GLU A 57 3.05 10.25 -6.52
CA GLU A 57 1.92 10.80 -5.75
C GLU A 57 1.42 9.79 -4.72
N VAL A 58 1.28 10.21 -3.46
CA VAL A 58 0.68 9.40 -2.40
C VAL A 58 -0.84 9.39 -2.57
N LEU A 59 -1.37 8.28 -3.05
CA LEU A 59 -2.81 8.08 -3.27
C LEU A 59 -3.54 7.73 -1.98
N ALA A 60 -2.85 7.01 -1.09
CA ALA A 60 -3.40 6.67 0.21
C ALA A 60 -2.31 6.38 1.23
N GLU A 61 -2.66 6.59 2.49
CA GLU A 61 -1.83 6.27 3.64
C GLU A 61 -2.64 5.43 4.63
N ILE A 62 -2.06 4.30 5.03
CA ILE A 62 -2.56 3.41 6.06
C ILE A 62 -1.75 3.67 7.33
N ARG A 63 -2.42 4.05 8.41
CA ARG A 63 -1.81 4.28 9.73
C ARG A 63 -2.54 3.53 10.82
N ARG A 64 -1.91 3.39 11.99
CA ARG A 64 -2.64 2.91 13.16
C ARG A 64 -3.71 3.92 13.57
N LYS A 65 -4.90 3.46 13.90
CA LYS A 65 -6.00 4.35 14.28
C LYS A 65 -5.72 4.95 15.66
N GLN A 66 -5.89 6.26 15.76
CA GLN A 66 -5.89 7.00 17.02
C GLN A 66 -7.30 7.55 17.26
N THR A 67 -7.73 7.59 18.51
CA THR A 67 -8.93 8.33 18.90
C THR A 67 -8.68 9.83 18.81
N ASP A 68 -9.75 10.62 18.80
CA ASP A 68 -9.65 12.09 18.80
C ASP A 68 -8.96 12.64 20.07
N THR A 69 -8.88 11.83 21.14
CA THR A 69 -8.14 12.11 22.37
C THR A 69 -6.67 11.65 22.33
N GLY A 70 -6.20 11.11 21.20
CA GLY A 70 -4.82 10.66 20.99
C GLY A 70 -4.51 9.24 21.45
N VAL A 71 -5.51 8.46 21.89
CA VAL A 71 -5.30 7.07 22.29
C VAL A 71 -5.05 6.22 21.05
N VAL A 72 -3.87 5.60 20.99
CA VAL A 72 -3.49 4.69 19.90
C VAL A 72 -4.20 3.36 20.12
N LEU A 73 -5.02 2.95 19.15
CA LEU A 73 -5.72 1.67 19.18
C LEU A 73 -4.75 0.51 18.89
N ARG A 74 -5.25 -0.71 19.02
CA ARG A 74 -4.46 -1.92 18.76
C ARG A 74 -4.00 -2.01 17.30
N ASP A 75 -3.00 -2.84 17.08
CA ASP A 75 -2.33 -3.05 15.79
C ASP A 75 -3.27 -3.51 14.66
N ASP A 76 -4.36 -4.17 14.99
CA ASP A 76 -5.42 -4.62 14.07
C ASP A 76 -6.43 -3.53 13.70
N VAL A 77 -6.34 -2.34 14.32
CA VAL A 77 -7.22 -1.21 14.04
C VAL A 77 -6.46 -0.13 13.28
N LEU A 78 -6.74 -0.05 11.98
CA LEU A 78 -6.07 0.87 11.05
C LEU A 78 -7.02 1.97 10.57
N SER A 79 -6.44 3.11 10.24
CA SER A 79 -7.08 4.21 9.51
C SER A 79 -6.51 4.26 8.10
N LEU A 80 -7.40 4.38 7.12
CA LEU A 80 -7.06 4.60 5.72
C LEU A 80 -7.41 6.06 5.37
N THR A 81 -6.39 6.85 5.06
CA THR A 81 -6.56 8.20 4.51
C THR A 81 -6.35 8.13 3.01
N VAL A 82 -7.36 8.55 2.24
CA VAL A 82 -7.35 8.54 0.76
C VAL A 82 -7.14 9.96 0.25
N GLY A 83 -6.27 10.12 -0.73
CA GLY A 83 -6.03 11.40 -1.40
C GLY A 83 -7.31 11.93 -2.06
N PRO A 84 -7.47 13.26 -2.16
CA PRO A 84 -8.71 13.88 -2.61
C PRO A 84 -9.09 13.52 -4.05
N THR A 85 -8.11 13.22 -4.89
CA THR A 85 -8.24 12.88 -6.32
C THR A 85 -8.19 11.37 -6.59
N ALA A 86 -7.87 10.56 -5.58
CA ALA A 86 -7.65 9.13 -5.75
C ALA A 86 -8.99 8.38 -5.87
N ASP A 87 -9.04 7.41 -6.78
CA ASP A 87 -10.17 6.48 -6.88
C ASP A 87 -10.25 5.63 -5.61
N ARG A 88 -11.36 5.79 -4.88
CA ARG A 88 -11.58 5.10 -3.60
C ARG A 88 -11.70 3.59 -3.75
N LEU A 89 -12.30 3.09 -4.82
CA LEU A 89 -12.48 1.64 -5.02
C LEU A 89 -11.14 0.99 -5.35
N LEU A 90 -10.35 1.62 -6.21
CA LEU A 90 -8.99 1.20 -6.51
C LEU A 90 -8.13 1.15 -5.24
N VAL A 91 -8.17 2.22 -4.44
CA VAL A 91 -7.39 2.30 -3.18
C VAL A 91 -7.81 1.20 -2.20
N VAL A 92 -9.10 0.92 -2.05
CA VAL A 92 -9.58 -0.19 -1.19
C VAL A 92 -9.10 -1.54 -1.74
N GLY A 93 -9.16 -1.76 -3.06
CA GLY A 93 -8.62 -2.98 -3.68
C GLY A 93 -7.12 -3.16 -3.41
N LEU A 94 -6.33 -2.08 -3.55
CA LEU A 94 -4.90 -2.08 -3.22
C LEU A 94 -4.66 -2.30 -1.72
N MET A 95 -5.51 -1.77 -0.85
CA MET A 95 -5.43 -1.99 0.60
C MET A 95 -5.66 -3.46 0.97
N VAL A 96 -6.56 -4.16 0.27
CA VAL A 96 -6.72 -5.62 0.41
C VAL A 96 -5.44 -6.35 0.00
N VAL A 97 -4.79 -5.93 -1.09
CA VAL A 97 -3.48 -6.48 -1.50
C VAL A 97 -2.44 -6.28 -0.39
N CYS A 98 -2.36 -5.09 0.23
CA CYS A 98 -1.48 -4.85 1.38
C CYS A 98 -1.73 -5.86 2.52
N GLY A 99 -3.00 -6.06 2.89
CA GLY A 99 -3.37 -7.00 3.96
C GLY A 99 -3.03 -8.46 3.62
N LEU A 100 -3.13 -8.85 2.35
CA LEU A 100 -2.75 -10.20 1.89
C LEU A 100 -1.22 -10.40 1.91
N LEU A 101 -0.44 -9.36 1.57
CA LEU A 101 1.02 -9.43 1.58
C LEU A 101 1.60 -9.71 2.99
N ASP A 102 0.93 -9.25 4.04
CA ASP A 102 1.30 -9.47 5.44
C ASP A 102 0.89 -10.85 5.96
N ARG A 103 -0.18 -11.45 5.43
CA ARG A 103 -0.64 -12.78 5.83
C ARG A 103 0.14 -13.93 5.20
N CYS A 104 0.88 -13.67 4.12
CA CYS A 104 1.71 -14.67 3.45
C CYS A 104 3.14 -14.76 4.02
N ILE A 105 3.38 -14.31 5.26
CA ILE A 105 4.67 -14.45 5.97
C ILE A 105 4.45 -15.22 7.27
#